data_AF-A0A958FBX6-F1
#
_entry.id   AF-A0A958FBX6-F1
#
_cell.length_a   1.000
_cell.length_b   1.000
_cell.length_c   1.000
_cell.angle_alpha   90.00
_cell.angle_beta   90.00
_cell.angle_gamma   90.00
#
_symmetry.space_group_name_H-M   'P 1'
#
loop_
_entity.id
_entity.type
_entity.pdbx_description
1 polymer ?
#
loop_
_entity_poly.entity_id
_entity_poly.type
_entity_poly.pdbx_seq_one_letter_code
_entity_poly.pdbx_strand_id
1 'polypeptide(L)'
;WEAPVHTVGLPTAFFLSKYEMTQGQWARLSRGGRPSLHNKDADVSRFLADGKTLDDAERTRVGLVFTDVHPVERISWNDCAELFEFDALMLPTEAQWEYACRAGGDTLWSTGNEVATLEGYANFADDAAASIRDTKPNSSWIPHGDGFAAHARVDALKPNAWGFHNMHGNVWEWCRDGFLSYRHPVEGED
;
A
#
# COMPACT_ATOMS: atom_id res chain seq x y z
N TRP A 1 8.42 0.97 -18.51
CA TRP A 1 8.94 -0.31 -19.03
C TRP A 1 9.90 -0.86 -17.99
N GLU A 2 9.53 -1.95 -17.32
CA GLU A 2 10.24 -2.58 -16.20
C GLU A 2 11.26 -3.65 -16.68
N ALA A 3 11.72 -3.53 -17.92
CA ALA A 3 12.64 -4.50 -18.54
C ALA A 3 14.09 -3.98 -18.49
N PRO A 4 15.10 -4.88 -18.43
CA PRO A 4 15.00 -6.34 -18.54
C PRO A 4 14.83 -7.08 -17.20
N VAL A 5 14.22 -8.27 -17.25
CA VAL A 5 14.29 -9.25 -16.16
C VAL A 5 15.75 -9.66 -15.97
N HIS A 6 16.22 -9.67 -14.71
CA HIS A 6 17.57 -10.05 -14.35
C HIS A 6 17.57 -10.80 -13.00
N THR A 7 18.64 -11.53 -12.72
CA THR A 7 18.81 -12.24 -11.45
C THR A 7 19.39 -11.29 -10.40
N VAL A 8 18.80 -11.27 -9.21
CA VAL A 8 19.27 -10.48 -8.06
C VAL A 8 19.66 -11.42 -6.93
N GLY A 9 20.84 -11.20 -6.34
CA GLY A 9 21.26 -11.89 -5.12
C GLY A 9 20.87 -11.09 -3.89
N LEU A 10 20.26 -11.74 -2.90
CA LEU A 10 20.03 -11.19 -1.56
C LEU A 10 20.89 -11.99 -0.58
N PRO A 11 22.18 -11.65 -0.41
CA PRO A 11 23.15 -12.50 0.27
C PRO A 11 22.91 -12.61 1.78
N THR A 12 22.22 -11.63 2.36
CA THR A 12 21.95 -11.54 3.79
C THR A 12 20.46 -11.72 4.06
N ALA A 13 20.12 -12.59 5.02
CA ALA A 13 18.76 -12.71 5.51
C ALA A 13 18.31 -11.41 6.18
N PHE A 14 17.06 -11.02 5.97
CA PHE A 14 16.50 -9.77 6.49
C PHE A 14 15.11 -10.00 7.07
N PHE A 15 14.68 -9.05 7.89
CA PHE A 15 13.30 -8.94 8.33
C PHE A 15 12.62 -7.80 7.58
N LEU A 16 11.36 -7.99 7.22
CA LEU A 16 10.51 -6.95 6.66
C LEU A 16 9.25 -6.84 7.53
N SER A 17 8.72 -5.62 7.66
CA SER A 17 7.46 -5.43 8.37
C SER A 17 6.35 -6.23 7.68
N LYS A 18 5.56 -6.97 8.47
CA LYS A 18 4.41 -7.74 7.97
C LYS A 18 3.31 -6.86 7.34
N TYR A 19 3.22 -5.63 7.85
CA TYR A 19 2.19 -4.66 7.55
C TYR A 19 2.84 -3.33 7.17
N GLU A 20 2.15 -2.51 6.38
CA GLU A 20 2.45 -1.09 6.27
C GLU A 20 2.53 -0.46 7.67
N MET A 21 3.39 0.53 7.86
CA MET A 21 3.44 1.24 9.13
C MET A 21 2.11 1.94 9.38
N THR A 22 1.55 1.71 10.57
CA THR A 22 0.27 2.28 10.94
C THR A 22 0.40 3.72 11.44
N GLN A 23 -0.69 4.49 11.37
CA GLN A 23 -0.75 5.81 12.00
C GLN A 23 -0.41 5.77 13.50
N GLY A 24 -0.85 4.73 14.22
CA GLY A 24 -0.58 4.59 15.65
C GLY A 24 0.91 4.37 15.94
N GLN A 25 1.58 3.55 15.12
CA GLN A 25 3.03 3.37 15.20
C GLN A 25 3.77 4.66 14.87
N TRP A 26 3.41 5.31 13.76
CA TRP A 26 4.00 6.58 13.36
C TRP A 26 3.89 7.63 14.48
N ALA A 27 2.68 7.86 14.99
CA ALA A 27 2.44 8.85 16.04
C ALA A 27 3.27 8.60 17.30
N ARG A 28 3.54 7.32 17.62
CA ARG A 28 4.39 6.94 18.75
C ARG A 28 5.87 7.25 18.49
N LEU A 29 6.38 6.91 17.31
CA LEU A 29 7.79 7.09 16.96
C LEU A 29 8.11 8.57 16.70
N SER A 30 7.24 9.28 15.99
CA SER A 30 7.42 10.70 15.62
C SER A 30 7.20 11.68 16.78
N ARG A 31 6.93 11.18 17.99
CA ARG A 31 6.59 11.97 19.19
C ARG A 31 5.36 12.86 19.00
N GLY A 32 4.37 12.35 18.28
CA GLY A 32 3.12 13.04 17.94
C GLY A 32 3.05 13.40 16.46
N GLY A 33 1.87 13.20 15.87
CA GLY A 33 1.62 13.46 14.45
C GLY A 33 0.69 12.39 13.86
N ARG A 34 -0.39 12.83 13.20
CA ARG A 34 -1.29 11.99 12.40
C ARG A 34 -1.39 12.64 11.02
N PRO A 35 -0.37 12.46 10.17
CA PRO A 35 -0.27 13.20 8.91
C PRO A 35 -1.30 12.76 7.87
N SER A 36 -1.94 11.60 8.08
CA SER A 36 -2.83 11.00 7.10
C SER A 36 -4.14 11.78 7.00
N LEU A 37 -4.39 12.29 5.80
CA LEU A 37 -5.51 13.17 5.47
C LEU A 37 -6.06 12.90 4.07
N HIS A 38 -5.54 11.92 3.32
CA HIS A 38 -5.96 11.64 1.95
C HIS A 38 -7.48 11.45 1.87
N ASN A 39 -8.15 12.28 1.07
CA ASN A 39 -9.61 12.23 0.87
C ASN A 39 -10.46 12.25 2.15
N LYS A 40 -9.94 12.73 3.30
CA LYS A 40 -10.69 12.75 4.58
C LYS A 40 -12.01 13.54 4.48
N ASP A 41 -12.03 14.55 3.62
CA ASP A 41 -13.16 15.45 3.37
C ASP A 41 -13.93 15.12 2.09
N ALA A 42 -13.67 13.94 1.48
CA ALA A 42 -14.37 13.54 0.27
C ALA A 42 -15.88 13.48 0.51
N ASP A 43 -16.64 13.96 -0.48
CA ASP A 43 -18.09 13.82 -0.52
C ASP A 43 -18.43 12.36 -0.82
N VAL A 44 -19.15 11.73 0.10
CA VAL A 44 -19.49 10.30 0.06
C VAL A 44 -20.96 10.08 -0.30
N SER A 45 -21.71 11.14 -0.59
CA SER A 45 -23.12 11.05 -0.99
C SER A 45 -23.34 10.15 -2.22
N ARG A 46 -22.30 9.98 -3.04
CA ARG A 46 -22.28 9.10 -4.22
C ARG A 46 -21.89 7.65 -3.91
N PHE A 47 -21.36 7.35 -2.72
CA PHE A 47 -20.96 5.99 -2.34
C PHE A 47 -22.17 5.06 -2.23
N LEU A 48 -23.33 5.60 -1.86
CA LEU A 48 -24.59 4.85 -1.84
C LEU A 48 -25.43 5.19 -3.08
N ALA A 49 -25.97 4.15 -3.72
CA ALA A 49 -26.81 4.25 -4.92
C ALA A 49 -28.13 5.04 -4.71
N ASP A 50 -28.44 5.42 -3.46
CA ASP A 50 -29.69 6.08 -3.06
C ASP A 50 -29.50 7.50 -2.49
N GLY A 51 -28.29 8.07 -2.56
CA GLY A 51 -28.01 9.43 -2.07
C GLY A 51 -28.03 9.58 -0.55
N LYS A 52 -27.98 8.48 0.20
CA LYS A 52 -27.83 8.50 1.66
C LYS A 52 -26.41 8.94 2.06
N THR A 53 -26.33 9.69 3.15
CA THR A 53 -25.06 9.97 3.84
C THR A 53 -24.63 8.74 4.63
N LEU A 54 -23.35 8.35 4.50
CA LEU A 54 -22.74 7.32 5.35
C LEU A 54 -22.67 7.79 6.80
N ASP A 55 -23.00 6.93 7.75
CA ASP A 55 -22.71 7.19 9.16
C ASP A 55 -21.22 6.99 9.50
N ASP A 56 -20.78 7.38 10.70
CA ASP A 56 -19.37 7.28 11.10
C ASP A 56 -18.84 5.83 11.07
N ALA A 57 -19.70 4.84 11.35
CA ALA A 57 -19.31 3.44 11.33
C ALA A 57 -19.09 2.95 9.88
N GLU A 58 -19.98 3.32 8.97
CA GLU A 58 -19.85 3.03 7.55
C GLU A 58 -18.65 3.74 6.93
N ARG A 59 -18.44 5.03 7.24
CA ARG A 59 -17.25 5.78 6.81
C ARG A 59 -15.97 5.11 7.30
N THR A 60 -15.96 4.60 8.52
CA THR A 60 -14.83 3.82 9.05
C THR A 60 -14.66 2.51 8.30
N ARG A 61 -15.76 1.79 8.02
CA ARG A 61 -15.73 0.50 7.33
C ARG A 61 -15.13 0.60 5.93
N VAL A 62 -15.41 1.67 5.20
CA VAL A 62 -14.96 1.88 3.82
C VAL A 62 -13.65 2.66 3.73
N GLY A 63 -12.95 2.87 4.85
CA GLY A 63 -11.60 3.45 4.85
C GLY A 63 -11.53 4.97 4.78
N LEU A 64 -12.63 5.67 5.05
CA LEU A 64 -12.71 7.15 5.03
C LEU A 64 -12.47 7.80 6.39
N VAL A 65 -12.39 6.99 7.46
CA VAL A 65 -11.97 7.43 8.79
C VAL A 65 -10.69 6.71 9.15
N PHE A 66 -9.60 7.47 9.25
CA PHE A 66 -8.29 6.91 9.55
C PHE A 66 -8.10 6.73 11.06
N THR A 67 -8.03 5.47 11.48
CA THR A 67 -7.75 5.07 12.86
C THR A 67 -6.29 4.69 13.06
N ASP A 68 -5.91 4.32 14.28
CA ASP A 68 -4.54 3.90 14.61
C ASP A 68 -4.03 2.67 13.85
N VAL A 69 -4.92 1.91 13.20
CA VAL A 69 -4.61 0.66 12.49
C VAL A 69 -4.68 0.80 10.97
N HIS A 70 -4.86 2.02 10.45
CA HIS A 70 -4.72 2.32 9.02
C HIS A 70 -3.26 2.68 8.71
N PRO A 71 -2.80 2.48 7.46
CA PRO A 71 -1.45 2.88 7.06
C PRO A 71 -1.26 4.38 7.26
N VAL A 72 -0.04 4.77 7.63
CA VAL A 72 0.35 6.17 7.60
C VAL A 72 0.68 6.58 6.16
N GLU A 73 0.10 7.68 5.73
CA GLU A 73 0.42 8.35 4.47
C GLU A 73 0.62 9.87 4.68
N ARG A 74 0.91 10.60 3.60
CA ARG A 74 1.47 11.97 3.59
C ARG A 74 2.80 12.12 4.31
N ILE A 75 3.62 11.08 4.24
CA ILE A 75 5.00 11.10 4.70
C ILE A 75 5.93 11.00 3.49
N SER A 76 6.99 11.80 3.51
CA SER A 76 8.05 11.77 2.52
C SER A 76 9.08 10.69 2.85
N TRP A 77 9.90 10.36 1.86
CA TRP A 77 11.07 9.51 2.08
C TRP A 77 12.00 10.07 3.16
N ASN A 78 12.17 11.40 3.22
CA ASN A 78 13.00 12.05 4.23
C ASN A 78 12.40 11.90 5.64
N ASP A 79 11.08 12.00 5.79
CA ASP A 79 10.43 11.77 7.08
C ASP A 79 10.69 10.34 7.57
N CYS A 80 10.67 9.35 6.67
CA CYS A 80 11.04 7.97 6.99
C CYS A 80 12.50 7.86 7.42
N ALA A 81 13.43 8.44 6.64
CA ALA A 81 14.86 8.36 6.91
C ALA A 81 15.23 8.99 8.26
N GLU A 82 14.66 10.16 8.58
CA GLU A 82 14.87 10.84 9.87
C GLU A 82 14.32 10.02 11.04
N LEU A 83 13.15 9.40 10.89
CA LEU A 83 12.54 8.60 11.94
C LEU A 83 13.35 7.31 12.22
N PHE A 84 13.81 6.66 11.16
CA PHE A 84 14.43 5.33 11.24
C PHE A 84 15.87 5.35 11.74
N GLU A 85 16.58 6.47 11.58
CA GLU A 85 17.92 6.68 12.14
C GLU A 85 17.96 6.45 13.66
N PHE A 86 16.85 6.67 14.38
CA PHE A 86 16.79 6.56 15.83
C PHE A 86 16.32 5.19 16.36
N ASP A 87 15.66 4.38 15.54
CA ASP A 87 14.93 3.18 16.01
C ASP A 87 15.42 1.85 15.40
N ALA A 88 16.60 1.84 14.75
CA ALA A 88 17.17 0.67 14.07
C ALA A 88 16.22 0.05 13.02
N LEU A 89 15.32 0.87 12.46
CA LEU A 89 14.51 0.55 11.30
C LEU A 89 15.24 1.04 10.04
N MET A 90 14.84 0.53 8.89
CA MET A 90 15.29 1.02 7.59
C MET A 90 14.21 0.74 6.54
N LEU A 91 14.15 1.56 5.50
CA LEU A 91 13.37 1.23 4.32
C LEU A 91 13.98 -0.01 3.63
N PRO A 92 13.16 -0.92 3.08
CA PRO A 92 13.68 -2.03 2.30
C PRO A 92 14.33 -1.49 1.02
N THR A 93 15.25 -2.25 0.44
CA THR A 93 15.58 -2.04 -0.97
C THR A 93 14.40 -2.45 -1.86
N GLU A 94 14.32 -1.92 -3.08
CA GLU A 94 13.34 -2.32 -4.08
C GLU A 94 13.37 -3.84 -4.31
N ALA A 95 14.58 -4.43 -4.37
CA ALA A 95 14.76 -5.86 -4.51
C ALA A 95 14.24 -6.67 -3.30
N GLN A 96 14.47 -6.18 -2.06
CA GLN A 96 13.92 -6.81 -0.86
C GLN A 96 12.39 -6.74 -0.83
N TRP A 97 11.83 -5.59 -1.24
CA TRP A 97 10.39 -5.39 -1.33
C TRP A 97 9.76 -6.31 -2.38
N GLU A 98 10.32 -6.37 -3.59
CA GLU A 98 9.81 -7.25 -4.65
C GLU A 98 9.92 -8.74 -4.27
N TYR A 99 11.04 -9.15 -3.66
CA TYR A 99 11.22 -10.51 -3.17
C TYR A 99 10.15 -10.90 -2.14
N ALA A 100 9.87 -10.02 -1.18
CA ALA A 100 8.81 -10.23 -0.20
C ALA A 100 7.41 -10.20 -0.83
N CYS A 101 7.17 -9.31 -1.80
CA CYS A 101 5.91 -9.19 -2.54
C CYS A 101 5.58 -10.50 -3.26
N ARG A 102 6.56 -11.02 -4.04
CA ARG A 102 6.43 -12.26 -4.82
C ARG A 102 6.25 -13.51 -3.96
N ALA A 103 6.81 -13.53 -2.76
CA ALA A 103 6.70 -14.64 -1.80
C ALA A 103 6.99 -16.03 -2.41
N GLY A 104 8.03 -16.10 -3.25
CA GLY A 104 8.46 -17.31 -3.94
C GLY A 104 7.76 -17.60 -5.28
N GLY A 105 6.85 -16.74 -5.74
CA GLY A 105 6.23 -16.82 -7.06
C GLY A 105 7.00 -16.06 -8.15
N ASP A 106 6.69 -16.38 -9.41
CA ASP A 106 7.24 -15.75 -10.63
C ASP A 106 6.15 -15.13 -11.52
N THR A 107 4.94 -14.97 -10.99
CA THR A 107 3.77 -14.42 -11.68
C THR A 107 3.71 -12.88 -11.60
N LEU A 108 2.80 -12.27 -12.36
CA LEU A 108 2.58 -10.82 -12.37
C LEU A 108 2.19 -10.29 -10.98
N TRP A 109 1.21 -10.94 -10.35
CA TRP A 109 0.80 -10.69 -8.97
C TRP A 109 1.26 -11.86 -8.10
N SER A 110 1.37 -11.64 -6.79
CA SER A 110 1.70 -12.73 -5.85
C SER A 110 0.60 -13.80 -5.75
N THR A 111 -0.55 -13.53 -6.34
CA THR A 111 -1.72 -14.42 -6.40
C THR A 111 -1.92 -15.08 -7.77
N GLY A 112 -1.18 -14.67 -8.81
CA GLY A 112 -1.33 -15.18 -10.17
C GLY A 112 -1.10 -14.14 -11.25
N ASN A 113 -1.47 -14.46 -12.49
CA ASN A 113 -1.26 -13.58 -13.65
C ASN A 113 -2.49 -12.76 -14.05
N GLU A 114 -3.64 -13.03 -13.44
CA GLU A 114 -4.90 -12.37 -13.76
C GLU A 114 -5.31 -11.44 -12.64
N VAL A 115 -5.87 -10.29 -12.95
CA VAL A 115 -6.27 -9.34 -11.89
C VAL A 115 -7.36 -9.92 -10.98
N ALA A 116 -8.20 -10.82 -11.49
CA ALA A 116 -9.19 -11.53 -10.68
C ALA A 116 -8.57 -12.30 -9.50
N THR A 117 -7.29 -12.68 -9.57
CA THR A 117 -6.62 -13.35 -8.43
C THR A 117 -6.30 -12.39 -7.28
N LEU A 118 -6.42 -11.07 -7.47
CA LEU A 118 -6.26 -10.07 -6.41
C LEU A 118 -7.51 -9.93 -5.52
N GLU A 119 -8.61 -10.65 -5.79
CA GLU A 119 -9.84 -10.60 -4.99
C GLU A 119 -9.58 -10.91 -3.50
N GLY A 120 -9.78 -9.90 -2.65
CA GLY A 120 -9.53 -9.98 -1.21
C GLY A 120 -8.05 -9.93 -0.81
N TYR A 121 -7.12 -9.70 -1.74
CA TYR A 121 -5.67 -9.54 -1.49
C TYR A 121 -5.16 -8.11 -1.71
N ALA A 122 -5.88 -7.31 -2.49
CA ALA A 122 -5.48 -5.95 -2.86
C ALA A 122 -6.62 -4.94 -2.72
N ASN A 123 -6.25 -3.71 -2.38
CA ASN A 123 -7.12 -2.53 -2.38
C ASN A 123 -6.64 -1.57 -3.48
N PHE A 124 -7.40 -1.38 -4.55
CA PHE A 124 -7.00 -0.48 -5.64
C PHE A 124 -8.22 0.19 -6.27
N ALA A 125 -7.99 1.22 -7.08
CA ALA A 125 -9.07 2.04 -7.61
C ALA A 125 -10.12 1.20 -8.38
N ASP A 126 -11.32 1.15 -7.79
CA ASP A 126 -12.51 0.49 -8.30
C ASP A 126 -13.72 1.44 -8.21
N ASP A 127 -14.92 0.94 -8.48
CA ASP A 127 -16.15 1.74 -8.46
C ASP A 127 -16.41 2.42 -7.10
N ALA A 128 -15.96 1.81 -5.99
CA ALA A 128 -16.03 2.42 -4.67
C ALA A 128 -15.11 3.66 -4.58
N ALA A 129 -13.91 3.60 -5.15
CA ALA A 129 -12.99 4.75 -5.23
C ALA A 129 -13.52 5.88 -6.15
N ALA A 130 -14.23 5.57 -7.25
CA ALA A 130 -14.87 6.59 -8.13
C ALA A 130 -15.92 7.42 -7.42
N SER A 131 -16.52 6.87 -6.36
CA SER A 131 -17.58 7.58 -5.67
C SER A 131 -17.06 8.74 -4.81
N ILE A 132 -15.78 8.71 -4.41
CA ILE A 132 -15.18 9.68 -3.48
C ILE A 132 -14.19 10.63 -4.15
N ARG A 133 -13.56 10.20 -5.23
CA ARG A 133 -12.72 11.05 -6.09
C ARG A 133 -13.60 11.33 -7.29
N ASP A 134 -13.80 12.60 -7.66
CA ASP A 134 -14.47 12.98 -8.93
C ASP A 134 -13.62 12.60 -10.16
N THR A 135 -13.03 11.40 -10.12
CA THR A 135 -12.19 10.76 -11.11
C THR A 135 -13.04 9.78 -11.88
N LYS A 136 -13.14 10.02 -13.19
CA LYS A 136 -13.76 9.07 -14.09
C LYS A 136 -12.86 7.84 -14.23
N PRO A 137 -13.44 6.64 -14.37
CA PRO A 137 -12.73 5.48 -14.86
C PRO A 137 -11.90 5.82 -16.09
N ASN A 138 -10.61 5.48 -16.05
CA ASN A 138 -9.73 5.54 -17.21
C ASN A 138 -9.38 4.10 -17.64
N SER A 139 -8.50 3.94 -18.62
CA SER A 139 -8.10 2.63 -19.14
C SER A 139 -7.39 1.72 -18.11
N SER A 140 -7.00 2.26 -16.96
CA SER A 140 -6.40 1.52 -15.84
C SER A 140 -7.43 1.15 -14.77
N TRP A 141 -8.71 1.48 -14.96
CA TRP A 141 -9.79 1.09 -14.07
C TRP A 141 -10.08 -0.38 -14.24
N ILE A 142 -10.13 -1.09 -13.12
CA ILE A 142 -10.37 -2.52 -13.12
C ILE A 142 -11.57 -2.75 -12.19
N PRO A 143 -12.68 -3.31 -12.70
CA PRO A 143 -13.80 -3.69 -11.85
C PRO A 143 -13.30 -4.67 -10.78
N HIS A 144 -13.32 -4.20 -9.55
CA HIS A 144 -12.91 -4.91 -8.35
C HIS A 144 -13.87 -4.50 -7.24
N GLY A 145 -13.98 -5.32 -6.20
CA GLY A 145 -14.88 -5.05 -5.09
C GLY A 145 -14.14 -5.29 -3.79
N ASP A 146 -13.11 -4.49 -3.52
CA ASP A 146 -12.31 -4.65 -2.30
C ASP A 146 -13.06 -4.19 -1.04
N GLY A 147 -14.10 -3.37 -1.19
CA GLY A 147 -14.94 -2.87 -0.12
C GLY A 147 -14.41 -1.58 0.53
N PHE A 148 -13.38 -0.96 -0.04
CA PHE A 148 -12.74 0.25 0.46
C PHE A 148 -12.81 1.38 -0.57
N ALA A 149 -13.31 2.55 -0.14
CA ALA A 149 -13.29 3.74 -0.98
C ALA A 149 -11.88 4.39 -1.00
N ALA A 150 -11.18 4.28 0.12
CA ALA A 150 -9.86 4.87 0.35
C ALA A 150 -8.91 3.83 0.96
N HIS A 151 -8.43 4.01 2.19
CA HIS A 151 -7.42 3.11 2.76
C HIS A 151 -8.09 2.00 3.58
N ALA A 152 -7.66 0.76 3.34
CA ALA A 152 -8.00 -0.37 4.19
C ALA A 152 -7.13 -0.34 5.46
N ARG A 153 -7.62 -0.98 6.53
CA ARG A 153 -6.76 -1.32 7.67
C ARG A 153 -5.62 -2.22 7.19
N VAL A 154 -4.46 -2.11 7.84
CA VAL A 154 -3.27 -2.88 7.41
C VAL A 154 -3.45 -4.41 7.49
N ASP A 155 -4.46 -4.87 8.25
CA ASP A 155 -4.79 -6.29 8.47
C ASP A 155 -6.09 -6.74 7.79
N ALA A 156 -6.71 -5.89 6.96
CA ALA A 156 -8.05 -6.16 6.42
C ALA A 156 -8.08 -7.21 5.28
N LEU A 157 -7.05 -7.22 4.44
CA LEU A 157 -6.96 -8.09 3.27
C LEU A 157 -6.09 -9.32 3.56
N LYS A 158 -6.23 -10.37 2.74
CA LYS A 158 -5.48 -11.62 2.88
C LYS A 158 -3.97 -11.38 2.63
N PRO A 159 -3.09 -12.06 3.38
CA PRO A 159 -1.66 -11.98 3.11
C PRO A 159 -1.25 -12.80 1.89
N ASN A 160 -0.07 -12.51 1.34
CA ASN A 160 0.61 -13.41 0.39
C ASN A 160 1.12 -14.69 1.08
N ALA A 161 1.78 -15.57 0.31
CA ALA A 161 2.23 -16.89 0.79
C ALA A 161 3.21 -16.85 1.98
N TRP A 162 3.88 -15.72 2.23
CA TRP A 162 4.79 -15.53 3.37
C TRP A 162 4.19 -14.74 4.53
N GLY A 163 2.92 -14.30 4.41
CA GLY A 163 2.23 -13.59 5.47
C GLY A 163 2.23 -12.07 5.35
N PHE A 164 2.80 -11.48 4.29
CA PHE A 164 2.80 -10.03 4.08
C PHE A 164 1.45 -9.56 3.55
N HIS A 165 0.91 -8.48 4.11
CA HIS A 165 -0.38 -7.90 3.72
C HIS A 165 -0.16 -6.67 2.83
N ASN A 166 -1.18 -6.35 2.01
CA ASN A 166 -1.24 -5.12 1.20
C ASN A 166 -0.06 -4.89 0.24
N MET A 167 0.74 -5.92 -0.08
CA MET A 167 1.82 -5.83 -1.08
C MET A 167 1.34 -5.40 -2.48
N HIS A 168 0.03 -5.47 -2.73
CA HIS A 168 -0.64 -4.94 -3.91
C HIS A 168 -1.68 -3.91 -3.48
N GLY A 169 -1.43 -2.63 -3.75
CA GLY A 169 -2.39 -1.54 -3.52
C GLY A 169 -2.32 -0.90 -2.13
N ASN A 170 -3.46 -0.39 -1.66
CA ASN A 170 -3.65 0.36 -0.40
C ASN A 170 -2.93 1.72 -0.32
N VAL A 171 -1.62 1.75 -0.04
CA VAL A 171 -0.77 2.94 -0.19
C VAL A 171 0.52 2.60 -0.93
N TRP A 172 1.18 3.62 -1.49
CA TRP A 172 2.53 3.44 -2.01
C TRP A 172 3.53 3.27 -0.87
N GLU A 173 4.46 2.33 -1.02
CA GLU A 173 5.48 2.02 -0.03
C GLU A 173 6.86 2.52 -0.49
N TRP A 174 7.52 3.33 0.34
CA TRP A 174 8.86 3.82 0.03
C TRP A 174 9.90 2.70 0.12
N CYS A 175 10.79 2.65 -0.86
CA CYS A 175 12.04 1.86 -0.80
C CYS A 175 13.25 2.79 -0.60
N ARG A 176 14.38 2.23 -0.21
CA ARG A 176 15.64 2.96 -0.03
C ARG A 176 16.17 3.54 -1.34
N ASP A 177 15.88 2.85 -2.44
CA ASP A 177 16.37 3.16 -3.78
C ASP A 177 15.76 4.44 -4.35
N GLY A 178 16.59 5.23 -5.02
CA GLY A 178 16.12 6.35 -5.82
C GLY A 178 15.48 5.84 -7.12
N PHE A 179 14.48 6.56 -7.63
CA PHE A 179 13.89 6.21 -8.91
C PHE A 179 14.92 6.32 -10.04
N LEU A 180 15.26 5.17 -10.63
CA LEU A 180 16.14 5.05 -11.79
C LEU A 180 15.42 4.27 -12.89
N SER A 181 15.88 4.47 -14.13
CA SER A 181 15.41 3.64 -15.23
C SER A 181 15.87 2.19 -15.02
N TYR A 182 14.96 1.22 -15.14
CA TYR A 182 15.25 -0.23 -15.10
C TYR A 182 16.29 -0.71 -16.13
N ARG A 183 16.74 0.16 -17.04
CA ARG A 183 17.90 -0.11 -17.91
C ARG A 183 19.24 -0.08 -17.17
N HIS A 184 19.27 0.46 -15.95
CA HIS A 184 20.43 0.50 -15.06
C HIS A 184 20.06 -0.27 -13.80
N PRO A 185 20.14 -1.61 -13.80
CA PRO A 185 19.72 -2.42 -12.66
C PRO A 185 20.52 -2.04 -11.42
N VAL A 186 19.84 -1.97 -10.28
CA VAL A 186 20.49 -1.81 -8.99
C VAL A 186 21.18 -3.14 -8.69
N GLU A 187 22.51 -3.13 -8.59
CA GLU A 187 23.22 -4.30 -8.07
C GLU A 187 22.77 -4.49 -6.61
N GLY A 188 22.46 -5.72 -6.20
CA GLY A 188 22.11 -5.99 -4.80
C GLY A 188 23.25 -5.54 -3.92
N GLU A 189 23.13 -4.38 -3.27
CA GLU A 189 24.22 -3.82 -2.48
C GLU A 189 24.50 -4.68 -1.25
N ASP A 190 25.79 -4.94 -1.03
CA ASP A 190 26.39 -5.67 0.09
C ASP A 190 26.13 -5.03 1.47
#